data_AF-A0A7L3WHD0-F1
#
_entry.id   AF-A0A7L3WHD0-F1
#
_cell.length_a   1.000
_cell.length_b   1.000
_cell.length_c   1.000
_cell.angle_alpha   90.00
_cell.angle_beta   90.00
_cell.angle_gamma   90.00
#
_symmetry.space_group_name_H-M   'P 1'
#
loop_
_entity.id
_entity.type
_entity.pdbx_description
1 polymer ?
#
loop_
_entity_poly.entity_id
_entity_poly.type
_entity_poly.pdbx_seq_one_letter_code
_entity_poly.pdbx_strand_id
1 'polypeptide(L)'
;KECLFVLPVRGSEGLYMVNGPPSFTESSAFQRDSGKNCRAVAFSKDGSLFAWCNGEKVNVVNVTSAELLRSFDLPKAVCLGFSPKNTILATWQAYTTAKDGSAGVPNLQLHDLKTGKCLKSFIQKKIQNWCPCWADDESVCARNVNNEVHFFESNDFNTIANKLHLQKVTDFVLSPGAQPTKVAVYVPGSKGAPSFVRLYQYPNFGGPQSALANKSFFKADKVTMLWNKKATALLVIASTEVDKTGASYYGEQTLHYIATNGESAVVQLPKNGPIYDVAWSPNSVEFCAVYGFMPAKATVFNLKCDPVFDFGTGPRNAAYYSPQGHILVLAGFGNLRGQMEVWDVTNYRLISEPVASDSTYFAWCPDGEHIVTATCAPRLRVSNGYKIWHYTGSVLHSYEVAPNEEMWQVFWQPCLDGVFPPKAVKYQAVPSELPGAEPKPALAYRPPALRNKPVMSSKL
;
A
#
# COMPACT_ATOMS: atom_id res chain seq x y z
N LYS A 1 21.16 -15.94 14.57
CA LYS A 1 21.55 -14.70 13.87
C LYS A 1 20.33 -13.81 13.88
N GLU A 2 20.36 -12.70 14.60
CA GLU A 2 19.28 -11.71 14.54
C GLU A 2 19.13 -11.27 13.08
N CYS A 3 17.91 -11.34 12.55
CA CYS A 3 17.63 -10.87 11.20
C CYS A 3 17.69 -9.34 11.27
N LEU A 4 18.79 -8.75 10.79
CA LEU A 4 18.91 -7.31 10.70
C LEU A 4 17.98 -6.85 9.56
N PHE A 5 16.84 -6.27 9.94
CA PHE A 5 16.00 -5.55 8.98
C PHE A 5 16.76 -4.35 8.44
N VAL A 6 16.46 -3.92 7.22
CA VAL A 6 16.97 -2.65 6.68
C VAL A 6 15.82 -1.72 6.28
N LEU A 7 16.08 -0.42 6.32
CA LEU A 7 15.19 0.62 5.83
C LEU A 7 15.91 1.42 4.73
N PRO A 8 15.55 1.26 3.45
CA PRO A 8 15.98 2.20 2.42
C PRO A 8 15.38 3.57 2.68
N VAL A 9 16.23 4.59 2.61
CA VAL A 9 15.85 6.00 2.67
C VAL A 9 16.21 6.64 1.33
N ARG A 10 15.22 7.21 0.65
CA ARG A 10 15.37 7.89 -0.63
C ARG A 10 14.98 9.35 -0.50
N GLY A 11 15.85 10.24 -0.97
CA GLY A 11 15.62 11.68 -0.95
C GLY A 11 16.54 12.44 -1.90
N SER A 12 16.62 13.75 -1.73
CA SER A 12 17.52 14.63 -2.48
C SER A 12 19.00 14.37 -2.18
N GLU A 13 19.30 13.76 -1.03
CA GLU A 13 20.64 13.26 -0.66
C GLU A 13 21.02 11.94 -1.35
N GLY A 14 20.11 11.37 -2.15
CA GLY A 14 20.30 10.10 -2.84
C GLY A 14 19.56 8.94 -2.16
N LEU A 15 20.12 7.74 -2.28
CA LEU A 15 19.59 6.50 -1.75
C LEU A 15 20.63 5.80 -0.87
N TYR A 16 20.24 5.48 0.36
CA TYR A 16 21.03 4.69 1.30
C TYR A 16 20.12 3.74 2.09
N MET A 17 20.72 2.80 2.84
CA MET A 17 20.00 1.89 3.73
C MET A 17 20.41 2.12 5.17
N VAL A 18 19.45 2.04 6.09
CA VAL A 18 19.66 2.12 7.53
C VAL A 18 19.38 0.74 8.14
N ASN A 19 20.26 0.27 9.02
CA ASN A 19 20.05 -0.95 9.79
C ASN A 19 18.87 -0.75 10.76
N GLY A 20 18.01 -1.75 10.86
CA GLY A 20 16.88 -1.77 11.77
C GLY A 20 17.30 -1.89 13.25
N PRO A 21 16.32 -2.16 14.13
CA PRO A 21 16.59 -2.33 15.55
C PRO A 21 17.66 -3.39 15.82
N PRO A 22 18.53 -3.19 16.83
CA PRO A 22 18.58 -2.03 17.72
C PRO A 22 19.52 -0.91 17.22
N SER A 23 20.19 -1.06 16.08
CA SER A 23 21.36 -0.23 15.75
C SER A 23 21.00 1.13 15.13
N PHE A 24 20.04 1.18 14.20
CA PHE A 24 19.61 2.43 13.53
C PHE A 24 20.74 3.26 12.88
N THR A 25 21.81 2.59 12.45
CA THR A 25 22.96 3.20 11.77
C THR A 25 22.88 2.98 10.27
N GLU A 26 23.50 3.86 9.48
CA GLU A 26 23.64 3.61 8.04
C GLU A 26 24.37 2.28 7.79
N SER A 27 23.82 1.48 6.90
CA SER A 27 24.37 0.17 6.56
C SER A 27 25.66 0.33 5.77
N SER A 28 26.76 -0.20 6.30
CA SER A 28 28.03 -0.27 5.57
C SER A 28 28.03 -1.30 4.44
N ALA A 29 27.01 -2.19 4.40
CA ALA A 29 26.90 -3.21 3.37
C ALA A 29 26.39 -2.59 2.06
N PHE A 30 25.41 -1.68 2.13
CA PHE A 30 24.87 -1.02 0.95
C PHE A 30 25.68 0.24 0.62
N GLN A 31 26.32 0.26 -0.56
CA GLN A 31 26.97 1.46 -1.05
C GLN A 31 25.93 2.52 -1.43
N ARG A 32 25.96 3.66 -0.75
CA ARG A 32 25.09 4.81 -1.02
C ARG A 32 25.17 5.22 -2.50
N ASP A 33 24.01 5.42 -3.12
CA ASP A 33 23.88 6.04 -4.44
C ASP A 33 23.56 7.53 -4.23
N SER A 34 24.57 8.39 -4.39
CA SER A 34 24.44 9.84 -4.19
C SER A 34 23.72 10.55 -5.34
N GLY A 35 23.21 9.81 -6.34
CA GLY A 35 22.50 10.36 -7.48
C GLY A 35 21.15 10.98 -7.06
N LYS A 36 20.95 12.26 -7.42
CA LYS A 36 19.68 12.98 -7.16
C LYS A 36 18.50 12.50 -8.01
N ASN A 37 18.74 11.56 -8.93
CA ASN A 37 17.78 11.06 -9.90
C ASN A 37 17.24 9.67 -9.55
N CYS A 38 17.25 9.27 -8.27
CA CYS A 38 16.63 8.03 -7.87
C CYS A 38 15.09 8.13 -8.02
N ARG A 39 14.52 7.55 -9.09
CA ARG A 39 13.09 7.75 -9.44
C ARG A 39 12.16 6.71 -8.83
N ALA A 40 12.63 5.49 -8.63
CA ALA A 40 11.86 4.39 -8.06
C ALA A 40 12.78 3.41 -7.33
N VAL A 41 12.21 2.77 -6.30
CA VAL A 41 12.82 1.72 -5.49
C VAL A 41 11.78 0.64 -5.23
N ALA A 42 12.21 -0.61 -5.12
CA ALA A 42 11.33 -1.73 -4.80
C ALA A 42 12.11 -2.83 -4.07
N PHE A 43 11.49 -3.45 -3.07
CA PHE A 43 11.92 -4.76 -2.57
C PHE A 43 11.20 -5.88 -3.32
N SER A 44 11.83 -7.04 -3.40
CA SER A 44 11.12 -8.29 -3.65
C SER A 44 10.10 -8.60 -2.55
N LYS A 45 9.14 -9.48 -2.85
CA LYS A 45 8.09 -9.87 -1.89
C LYS A 45 8.66 -10.46 -0.59
N ASP A 46 9.73 -11.23 -0.69
CA ASP A 46 10.44 -11.84 0.44
C ASP A 46 11.52 -10.94 1.07
N GLY A 47 11.75 -9.75 0.49
CA GLY A 47 12.77 -8.81 0.93
C GLY A 47 14.21 -9.21 0.64
N SER A 48 14.46 -10.32 -0.07
CA SER A 48 15.83 -10.78 -0.38
C SER A 48 16.54 -9.94 -1.45
N LEU A 49 15.79 -9.31 -2.35
CA LEU A 49 16.29 -8.44 -3.41
C LEU A 49 15.80 -7.01 -3.24
N PHE A 50 16.65 -6.06 -3.64
CA PHE A 50 16.29 -4.65 -3.71
C PHE A 50 16.69 -4.08 -5.07
N ALA A 51 15.78 -3.35 -5.70
CA ALA A 51 16.02 -2.67 -6.96
C ALA A 51 15.80 -1.17 -6.83
N TRP A 52 16.59 -0.40 -7.57
CA TRP A 52 16.39 1.03 -7.73
C TRP A 52 16.79 1.48 -9.13
N CYS A 53 16.19 2.59 -9.58
CA CYS A 53 16.63 3.28 -10.78
C CYS A 53 17.24 4.64 -10.42
N ASN A 54 18.44 4.93 -10.93
CA ASN A 54 19.18 6.16 -10.62
C ASN A 54 19.19 7.19 -11.76
N GLY A 55 18.32 7.01 -12.75
CA GLY A 55 18.22 7.87 -13.94
C GLY A 55 19.16 7.48 -15.08
N GLU A 56 20.07 6.54 -14.84
CA GLU A 56 20.95 5.95 -15.86
C GLU A 56 20.65 4.46 -16.02
N LYS A 57 20.64 3.75 -14.89
CA LYS A 57 20.49 2.31 -14.82
C LYS A 57 19.40 1.91 -13.83
N VAL A 58 18.92 0.68 -14.00
CA VAL A 58 18.17 -0.05 -12.99
C VAL A 58 19.12 -1.09 -12.39
N ASN A 59 19.41 -0.96 -11.10
CA ASN A 59 20.28 -1.89 -10.38
C ASN A 59 19.44 -2.82 -9.51
N VAL A 60 19.90 -4.06 -9.35
CA VAL A 60 19.30 -5.07 -8.48
C VAL A 60 20.39 -5.69 -7.63
N VAL A 61 20.24 -5.63 -6.32
CA VAL A 61 21.16 -6.21 -5.34
C VAL A 61 20.49 -7.30 -4.53
N ASN A 62 21.29 -8.24 -4.03
CA ASN A 62 20.88 -9.09 -2.92
C ASN A 62 21.08 -8.33 -1.60
N VAL A 63 20.04 -8.23 -0.78
CA VAL A 63 20.06 -7.38 0.42
C VAL A 63 21.02 -7.91 1.50
N THR A 64 21.10 -9.23 1.66
CA THR A 64 21.92 -9.85 2.71
C THR A 64 23.42 -9.80 2.41
N SER A 65 23.81 -10.07 1.17
CA SER A 65 25.21 -10.05 0.73
C SER A 65 25.67 -8.67 0.24
N ALA A 66 24.73 -7.76 -0.03
CA ALA A 66 24.94 -6.50 -0.74
C ALA A 66 25.60 -6.63 -2.12
N GLU A 67 25.54 -7.82 -2.72
CA GLU A 67 26.10 -8.07 -4.05
C GLU A 67 25.18 -7.50 -5.13
N LEU A 68 25.77 -6.78 -6.10
CA LEU A 68 25.08 -6.36 -7.32
C LEU A 68 24.82 -7.56 -8.22
N LEU A 69 23.55 -7.97 -8.30
CA LEU A 69 23.13 -9.08 -9.14
C LEU A 69 22.99 -8.64 -10.59
N ARG A 70 22.25 -7.57 -10.86
CA ARG A 70 21.94 -7.14 -12.24
C ARG A 70 21.96 -5.62 -12.35
N SER A 71 22.31 -5.17 -13.56
CA SER A 71 22.23 -3.77 -13.97
C SER A 71 21.66 -3.72 -15.39
N PHE A 72 20.64 -2.89 -15.60
CA PHE A 72 19.99 -2.70 -16.89
C PHE A 72 20.09 -1.23 -17.32
N ASP A 73 20.48 -0.97 -18.57
CA ASP A 73 20.61 0.39 -19.13
C ASP A 73 19.22 0.96 -19.48
N LEU A 74 18.46 1.34 -18.44
CA LEU A 74 17.07 1.80 -18.53
C LEU A 74 16.92 3.20 -17.88
N PRO A 75 17.50 4.26 -18.48
CA PRO A 75 17.55 5.61 -17.88
C PRO A 75 16.19 6.29 -17.71
N LYS A 76 15.16 5.79 -18.38
CA LYS A 76 13.80 6.33 -18.35
C LYS A 76 12.85 5.55 -17.44
N ALA A 77 13.30 4.48 -16.80
CA ALA A 77 12.47 3.72 -15.88
C ALA A 77 12.04 4.57 -14.68
N VAL A 78 10.75 4.50 -14.34
CA VAL A 78 10.14 5.23 -13.21
C VAL A 78 9.24 4.34 -12.36
N CYS A 79 9.04 3.07 -12.73
CA CYS A 79 8.39 2.09 -11.89
C CYS A 79 9.11 0.74 -11.97
N LEU A 80 9.15 0.03 -10.86
CA LEU A 80 9.81 -1.26 -10.66
C LEU A 80 8.85 -2.19 -9.91
N GLY A 81 8.85 -3.47 -10.27
CA GLY A 81 8.05 -4.50 -9.60
C GLY A 81 8.66 -5.87 -9.79
N PHE A 82 8.84 -6.61 -8.70
CA PHE A 82 9.30 -8.00 -8.75
C PHE A 82 8.12 -8.95 -8.86
N SER A 83 8.31 -10.05 -9.57
CA SER A 83 7.43 -11.21 -9.45
C SER A 83 7.63 -11.90 -8.08
N PRO A 84 6.63 -12.60 -7.52
CA PRO A 84 6.65 -13.11 -6.14
C PRO A 84 7.80 -14.04 -5.73
N LYS A 85 8.42 -14.77 -6.66
CA LYS A 85 9.59 -15.65 -6.47
C LYS A 85 10.88 -15.05 -7.03
N ASN A 86 10.89 -13.76 -7.35
CA ASN A 86 12.07 -13.01 -7.75
C ASN A 86 12.72 -13.51 -9.04
N THR A 87 11.93 -14.12 -9.93
CA THR A 87 12.42 -14.57 -11.25
C THR A 87 12.39 -13.44 -12.28
N ILE A 88 11.46 -12.50 -12.15
CA ILE A 88 11.22 -11.42 -13.11
C ILE A 88 11.24 -10.06 -12.42
N LEU A 89 11.84 -9.10 -13.11
CA LEU A 89 11.70 -7.68 -12.83
C LEU A 89 10.87 -7.02 -13.94
N ALA A 90 9.72 -6.47 -13.58
CA ALA A 90 8.95 -5.58 -14.41
C ALA A 90 9.44 -4.14 -14.26
N THR A 91 9.70 -3.48 -15.38
CA THR A 91 10.09 -2.06 -15.43
C THR A 91 9.13 -1.29 -16.31
N TRP A 92 8.76 -0.07 -15.92
CA TRP A 92 7.94 0.82 -16.73
C TRP A 92 8.52 2.22 -16.83
N GLN A 93 8.35 2.80 -18.02
CA GLN A 93 8.68 4.19 -18.33
C GLN A 93 7.47 4.90 -18.95
N ALA A 94 7.47 6.23 -18.88
CA ALA A 94 6.41 7.05 -19.49
C ALA A 94 6.26 6.73 -20.99
N TYR A 95 5.02 6.48 -21.40
CA TYR A 95 4.70 6.22 -22.80
C TYR A 95 4.92 7.48 -23.64
N THR A 96 5.65 7.34 -24.74
CA THR A 96 5.87 8.42 -25.73
C THR A 96 5.50 7.93 -27.11
N THR A 97 4.73 8.73 -27.85
CA THR A 97 4.43 8.49 -29.27
C THR A 97 5.66 8.75 -30.12
N ALA A 98 5.79 8.04 -31.24
CA ALA A 98 6.80 8.35 -32.23
C ALA A 98 6.48 9.69 -32.92
N LYS A 99 7.52 10.41 -33.39
CA LYS A 99 7.38 11.73 -34.03
C LYS A 99 6.59 11.69 -35.35
N ASP A 100 6.47 10.52 -35.97
CA ASP A 100 5.76 10.27 -37.22
C ASP A 100 4.28 9.87 -37.03
N GLY A 101 3.78 9.85 -35.79
CA GLY A 101 2.40 9.46 -35.47
C GLY A 101 2.16 7.94 -35.42
N SER A 102 3.20 7.11 -35.59
CA SER A 102 3.11 5.66 -35.41
C SER A 102 2.97 5.26 -33.94
N ALA A 103 2.60 3.98 -33.70
CA ALA A 103 2.49 3.43 -32.35
C ALA A 103 3.80 3.63 -31.58
N GLY A 104 3.71 4.14 -30.35
CA GLY A 104 4.88 4.44 -29.53
C GLY A 104 5.71 3.20 -29.19
N VAL A 105 6.95 3.41 -28.75
CA VAL A 105 7.88 2.35 -28.36
C VAL A 105 7.34 1.59 -27.12
N PRO A 106 7.48 0.25 -27.05
CA PRO A 106 7.17 -0.51 -25.84
C PRO A 106 7.80 0.09 -24.59
N ASN A 107 6.99 0.32 -23.57
CA ASN A 107 7.37 1.07 -22.37
C ASN A 107 7.17 0.29 -21.06
N LEU A 108 6.60 -0.91 -21.14
CA LEU A 108 6.63 -1.93 -20.09
C LEU A 108 7.54 -3.06 -20.57
N GLN A 109 8.53 -3.44 -19.76
CA GLN A 109 9.47 -4.51 -20.08
C GLN A 109 9.54 -5.51 -18.92
N LEU A 110 9.61 -6.80 -19.25
CA LEU A 110 9.75 -7.90 -18.30
C LEU A 110 11.13 -8.52 -18.49
N HIS A 111 11.96 -8.46 -17.47
CA HIS A 111 13.35 -8.93 -17.51
C HIS A 111 13.51 -10.17 -16.64
N ASP A 112 14.14 -11.20 -17.20
CA ASP A 112 14.54 -12.38 -16.43
C ASP A 112 15.74 -12.03 -15.56
N LEU A 113 15.61 -12.15 -14.24
CA LEU A 113 16.66 -11.78 -13.30
C LEU A 113 17.83 -12.77 -13.32
N LYS A 114 17.62 -14.02 -13.74
CA LYS A 114 18.68 -15.02 -13.84
C LYS A 114 19.61 -14.79 -15.03
N THR A 115 19.11 -14.35 -16.17
CA THR A 115 19.88 -14.19 -17.42
C THR A 115 20.11 -12.74 -17.80
N GLY A 116 19.35 -11.80 -17.23
CA GLY A 116 19.36 -10.38 -17.60
C GLY A 116 18.67 -10.09 -18.94
N LYS A 117 18.02 -11.08 -19.57
CA LYS A 117 17.35 -10.89 -20.86
C LYS A 117 15.98 -10.28 -20.69
N CYS A 118 15.62 -9.37 -21.59
CA CYS A 118 14.25 -8.90 -21.74
C CYS A 118 13.41 -10.02 -22.38
N LEU A 119 12.50 -10.61 -21.60
CA LEU A 119 11.61 -11.69 -22.02
C LEU A 119 10.50 -11.17 -22.94
N LYS A 120 9.94 -10.00 -22.60
CA LYS A 120 8.85 -9.39 -23.36
C LYS A 120 8.79 -7.89 -23.14
N SER A 121 8.38 -7.17 -24.17
CA SER A 121 8.08 -5.75 -24.10
C SER A 121 6.65 -5.48 -24.58
N PHE A 122 5.96 -4.59 -23.88
CA PHE A 122 4.57 -4.25 -24.10
C PHE A 122 4.38 -2.73 -24.16
N ILE A 123 3.34 -2.30 -24.88
CA ILE A 123 2.83 -0.93 -24.78
C ILE A 123 1.83 -0.88 -23.62
N GLN A 124 2.07 0.02 -22.66
CA GLN A 124 1.23 0.25 -21.49
C GLN A 124 1.08 1.77 -21.27
N LYS A 125 0.03 2.37 -21.84
CA LYS A 125 -0.14 3.83 -21.88
C LYS A 125 -0.43 4.45 -20.51
N LYS A 126 -1.23 3.77 -19.69
CA LYS A 126 -1.63 4.22 -18.35
C LYS A 126 -0.64 3.70 -17.32
N ILE A 127 -0.27 4.56 -16.36
CA ILE A 127 0.51 4.16 -15.18
C ILE A 127 -0.36 3.37 -14.18
N GLN A 128 -1.68 3.60 -14.16
CA GLN A 128 -2.59 2.75 -13.41
C GLN A 128 -2.54 1.33 -13.97
N ASN A 129 -2.41 0.33 -13.08
CA ASN A 129 -2.27 -1.08 -13.42
C ASN A 129 -1.14 -1.34 -14.44
N TRP A 130 -0.03 -0.60 -14.31
CA TRP A 130 1.12 -0.74 -15.21
C TRP A 130 1.82 -2.10 -15.06
N CYS A 131 1.90 -2.61 -13.83
CA CYS A 131 2.59 -3.85 -13.50
C CYS A 131 1.67 -5.04 -13.75
N PRO A 132 2.11 -6.10 -14.43
CA PRO A 132 1.38 -7.37 -14.42
C PRO A 132 1.20 -7.91 -12.99
N CYS A 133 0.20 -8.75 -12.79
CA CYS A 133 -0.05 -9.39 -11.50
C CYS A 133 0.27 -10.87 -11.60
N TRP A 134 1.02 -11.41 -10.65
CA TRP A 134 1.34 -12.83 -10.58
C TRP A 134 0.55 -13.50 -9.46
N ALA A 135 0.23 -14.78 -9.65
CA ALA A 135 -0.04 -15.67 -8.53
C ALA A 135 1.23 -15.83 -7.68
N ASP A 136 1.08 -16.11 -6.39
CA ASP A 136 2.20 -16.18 -5.44
C ASP A 136 3.24 -17.25 -5.78
N ASP A 137 2.81 -18.30 -6.50
CA ASP A 137 3.68 -19.36 -6.98
C ASP A 137 4.30 -19.09 -8.35
N GLU A 138 4.02 -17.93 -8.96
CA GLU A 138 4.38 -17.51 -10.32
C GLU A 138 3.91 -18.46 -11.44
N SER A 139 3.00 -19.39 -11.16
CA SER A 139 2.45 -20.27 -12.19
C SER A 139 1.65 -19.51 -13.24
N VAL A 140 0.98 -18.43 -12.81
CA VAL A 140 0.09 -17.61 -13.62
C VAL A 140 0.47 -16.14 -13.48
N CYS A 141 0.60 -15.45 -14.61
CA CYS A 141 0.69 -14.00 -14.69
C CYS A 141 -0.52 -13.46 -15.46
N ALA A 142 -1.18 -12.45 -14.92
CA ALA A 142 -2.33 -11.81 -15.52
C ALA A 142 -2.01 -10.35 -15.88
N ARG A 143 -2.56 -9.88 -16.99
CA ARG A 143 -2.45 -8.50 -17.44
C ARG A 143 -3.78 -7.98 -17.96
N ASN A 144 -4.10 -6.75 -17.58
CA ASN A 144 -5.25 -6.04 -18.14
C ASN A 144 -4.94 -5.56 -19.57
N VAL A 145 -5.85 -5.88 -20.49
CA VAL A 145 -5.89 -5.36 -21.85
C VAL A 145 -7.31 -4.84 -22.09
N ASN A 146 -7.52 -3.93 -23.05
CA ASN A 146 -8.85 -3.36 -23.32
C ASN A 146 -9.92 -4.46 -23.46
N ASN A 147 -10.89 -4.48 -22.53
CA ASN A 147 -12.01 -5.45 -22.45
C ASN A 147 -11.64 -6.91 -22.16
N GLU A 148 -10.40 -7.23 -21.83
CA GLU A 148 -9.97 -8.61 -21.56
C GLU A 148 -8.90 -8.66 -20.45
N VAL A 149 -8.87 -9.76 -19.72
CA VAL A 149 -7.71 -10.11 -18.88
C VAL A 149 -6.99 -11.28 -19.54
N HIS A 150 -5.73 -11.06 -19.92
CA HIS A 150 -4.88 -12.08 -20.53
C HIS A 150 -4.08 -12.78 -19.44
N PHE A 151 -4.06 -14.10 -19.50
CA PHE A 151 -3.31 -14.95 -18.58
C PHE A 151 -2.20 -15.68 -19.33
N PHE A 152 -1.01 -15.63 -18.75
CA PHE A 152 0.22 -16.29 -19.21
C PHE A 152 0.60 -17.33 -18.16
N GLU A 153 1.08 -18.50 -18.61
CA GLU A 153 1.53 -19.58 -17.73
C GLU A 153 3.04 -19.75 -17.81
N SER A 154 3.66 -20.17 -16.70
CA SER A 154 5.09 -20.47 -16.62
C SER A 154 6.00 -19.33 -17.09
N ASN A 155 5.52 -18.08 -16.97
CA ASN A 155 6.19 -16.89 -17.47
C ASN A 155 6.51 -16.90 -19.00
N ASP A 156 5.79 -17.70 -19.82
CA ASP A 156 5.83 -17.53 -21.27
C ASP A 156 4.89 -16.39 -21.70
N PHE A 157 5.48 -15.22 -21.95
CA PHE A 157 4.74 -14.03 -22.37
C PHE A 157 4.50 -13.96 -23.89
N ASN A 158 4.86 -15.00 -24.65
CA ASN A 158 4.59 -15.07 -26.08
C ASN A 158 3.23 -15.68 -26.39
N THR A 159 2.75 -16.57 -25.52
CA THR A 159 1.51 -17.30 -25.71
C THR A 159 0.49 -16.92 -24.63
N ILE A 160 -0.69 -16.47 -25.05
CA ILE A 160 -1.78 -16.24 -24.09
C ILE A 160 -2.42 -17.60 -23.80
N ALA A 161 -2.20 -18.13 -22.59
CA ALA A 161 -2.72 -19.43 -22.17
C ALA A 161 -4.24 -19.42 -21.98
N ASN A 162 -4.79 -18.33 -21.44
CA ASN A 162 -6.23 -18.17 -21.29
C ASN A 162 -6.64 -16.69 -21.29
N LYS A 163 -7.93 -16.43 -21.53
CA LYS A 163 -8.51 -15.09 -21.56
C LYS A 163 -9.83 -15.07 -20.81
N LEU A 164 -9.96 -14.13 -19.88
CA LEU A 164 -11.26 -13.77 -19.34
C LEU A 164 -11.84 -12.65 -20.21
N HIS A 165 -12.79 -13.01 -21.07
CA HIS A 165 -13.51 -12.07 -21.92
C HIS A 165 -14.69 -11.49 -21.15
N LEU A 166 -14.62 -10.20 -20.83
CA LEU A 166 -15.71 -9.50 -20.16
C LEU A 166 -15.68 -8.03 -20.59
N GLN A 167 -16.74 -7.60 -21.26
CA GLN A 167 -16.81 -6.26 -21.83
C GLN A 167 -16.63 -5.19 -20.74
N LYS A 168 -15.81 -4.17 -21.05
CA LYS A 168 -15.56 -3.00 -20.20
C LYS A 168 -14.88 -3.30 -18.87
N VAL A 169 -14.21 -4.44 -18.72
CA VAL A 169 -13.32 -4.66 -17.55
C VAL A 169 -12.36 -3.50 -17.43
N THR A 170 -12.45 -2.82 -16.29
CA THR A 170 -11.66 -1.61 -15.99
C THR A 170 -10.55 -1.92 -15.01
N ASP A 171 -10.78 -2.88 -14.10
CA ASP A 171 -9.81 -3.25 -13.08
C ASP A 171 -9.93 -4.74 -12.70
N PHE A 172 -8.85 -5.32 -12.17
CA PHE A 172 -8.82 -6.69 -11.67
C PHE A 172 -7.77 -6.87 -10.58
N VAL A 173 -7.99 -7.84 -9.69
CA VAL A 173 -6.99 -8.26 -8.70
C VAL A 173 -6.95 -9.79 -8.60
N LEU A 174 -5.73 -10.35 -8.60
CA LEU A 174 -5.52 -11.78 -8.31
C LEU A 174 -5.58 -12.02 -6.80
N SER A 175 -6.05 -13.20 -6.41
CA SER A 175 -6.05 -13.61 -5.02
C SER A 175 -4.64 -13.96 -4.53
N PRO A 176 -4.29 -13.63 -3.27
CA PRO A 176 -3.04 -14.09 -2.67
C PRO A 176 -3.08 -15.60 -2.35
N GLY A 177 -1.93 -16.17 -2.02
CA GLY A 177 -1.81 -17.54 -1.52
C GLY A 177 -1.68 -18.62 -2.60
N ALA A 178 -1.86 -19.87 -2.17
CA ALA A 178 -1.70 -21.04 -3.01
C ALA A 178 -2.88 -21.25 -3.98
N GLN A 179 -2.66 -22.15 -4.95
CA GLN A 179 -3.69 -22.60 -5.88
C GLN A 179 -4.94 -23.14 -5.17
N PRO A 180 -6.13 -23.02 -5.81
CA PRO A 180 -6.35 -22.43 -7.12
C PRO A 180 -6.37 -20.89 -7.08
N THR A 181 -5.69 -20.25 -8.05
CA THR A 181 -5.72 -18.79 -8.22
C THR A 181 -7.12 -18.31 -8.55
N LYS A 182 -7.60 -17.33 -7.79
CA LYS A 182 -8.87 -16.65 -8.04
C LYS A 182 -8.60 -15.26 -8.60
N VAL A 183 -9.55 -14.74 -9.36
CA VAL A 183 -9.49 -13.39 -9.92
C VAL A 183 -10.78 -12.66 -9.62
N ALA A 184 -10.66 -11.45 -9.08
CA ALA A 184 -11.75 -10.50 -8.99
C ALA A 184 -11.64 -9.52 -10.16
N VAL A 185 -12.74 -9.28 -10.86
CA VAL A 185 -12.83 -8.28 -11.93
C VAL A 185 -13.89 -7.25 -11.63
N TYR A 186 -13.61 -6.00 -11.99
CA TYR A 186 -14.54 -4.89 -11.90
C TYR A 186 -14.98 -4.43 -13.29
N VAL A 187 -16.30 -4.29 -13.44
CA VAL A 187 -16.93 -3.68 -14.61
C VAL A 187 -17.81 -2.51 -14.15
N PRO A 188 -17.54 -1.28 -14.63
CA PRO A 188 -18.39 -0.14 -14.35
C PRO A 188 -19.74 -0.27 -15.06
N GLY A 189 -20.79 0.18 -14.39
CA GLY A 189 -22.13 0.24 -14.94
C GLY A 189 -22.25 1.23 -16.09
N SER A 190 -23.21 0.97 -16.98
CA SER A 190 -23.62 1.93 -18.01
C SER A 190 -24.97 2.56 -17.66
N LYS A 191 -25.44 3.53 -18.46
CA LYS A 191 -26.75 4.17 -18.24
C LYS A 191 -27.86 3.11 -18.06
N GLY A 192 -28.43 3.04 -16.86
CA GLY A 192 -29.50 2.09 -16.48
C GLY A 192 -29.03 0.72 -15.98
N ALA A 193 -27.72 0.41 -16.03
CA ALA A 193 -27.16 -0.86 -15.56
C ALA A 193 -26.20 -0.65 -14.37
N PRO A 194 -26.20 -1.54 -13.36
CA PRO A 194 -25.30 -1.41 -12.21
C PRO A 194 -23.84 -1.71 -12.60
N SER A 195 -22.90 -1.20 -11.80
CA SER A 195 -21.54 -1.71 -11.77
C SER A 195 -21.53 -3.06 -11.05
N PHE A 196 -20.50 -3.88 -11.27
CA PHE A 196 -20.36 -5.13 -10.53
C PHE A 196 -18.90 -5.54 -10.34
N VAL A 197 -18.67 -6.28 -9.25
CA VAL A 197 -17.48 -7.09 -9.04
C VAL A 197 -17.86 -8.55 -9.13
N ARG A 198 -17.04 -9.32 -9.84
CA ARG A 198 -17.24 -10.76 -10.03
C ARG A 198 -15.98 -11.54 -9.73
N LEU A 199 -16.13 -12.65 -9.03
CA LEU A 199 -15.05 -13.57 -8.69
C LEU A 199 -15.08 -14.78 -9.62
N TYR A 200 -13.92 -15.19 -10.10
CA TYR A 200 -13.71 -16.41 -10.88
C TYR A 200 -12.55 -17.21 -10.30
N GLN A 201 -12.52 -18.51 -10.61
CA GLN A 201 -11.34 -19.35 -10.41
C GLN A 201 -10.63 -19.52 -11.76
N TYR A 202 -9.32 -19.28 -11.82
CA TYR A 202 -8.52 -19.62 -13.01
C TYR A 202 -8.39 -21.16 -13.13
N PRO A 203 -8.46 -21.76 -14.32
CA PRO A 203 -8.77 -21.19 -15.64
C PRO A 203 -10.27 -21.17 -15.99
N ASN A 204 -11.15 -21.43 -15.03
CA ASN A 204 -12.58 -21.66 -15.20
C ASN A 204 -13.36 -20.35 -15.41
N PHE A 205 -13.50 -19.92 -16.66
CA PHE A 205 -14.23 -18.70 -17.03
C PHE A 205 -15.54 -18.94 -17.79
N GLY A 206 -15.71 -20.13 -18.39
CA GLY A 206 -16.83 -20.43 -19.28
C GLY A 206 -18.08 -20.97 -18.57
N GLY A 207 -19.25 -20.54 -19.03
CA GLY A 207 -20.55 -21.07 -18.61
C GLY A 207 -21.22 -20.31 -17.45
N PRO A 208 -22.51 -20.58 -17.17
CA PRO A 208 -23.29 -19.82 -16.19
C PRO A 208 -22.80 -19.96 -14.74
N GLN A 209 -22.08 -21.04 -14.42
CA GLN A 209 -21.60 -21.37 -13.07
C GLN A 209 -20.10 -21.08 -12.87
N SER A 210 -19.41 -20.45 -13.83
CA SER A 210 -17.98 -20.15 -13.69
C SER A 210 -17.68 -19.05 -12.68
N ALA A 211 -18.64 -18.17 -12.44
CA ALA A 211 -18.51 -17.12 -11.43
C ALA A 211 -18.69 -17.73 -10.04
N LEU A 212 -17.66 -17.60 -9.19
CA LEU A 212 -17.72 -17.99 -7.78
C LEU A 212 -18.69 -17.10 -7.00
N ALA A 213 -18.69 -15.81 -7.32
CA ALA A 213 -19.58 -14.82 -6.72
C ALA A 213 -19.74 -13.62 -7.65
N ASN A 214 -20.88 -12.93 -7.54
CA ASN A 214 -21.17 -11.71 -8.29
C ASN A 214 -21.92 -10.73 -7.39
N LYS A 215 -21.36 -9.53 -7.19
CA LYS A 215 -22.01 -8.45 -6.44
C LYS A 215 -22.18 -7.23 -7.33
N SER A 216 -23.42 -6.82 -7.53
CA SER A 216 -23.78 -5.62 -8.28
C SER A 216 -24.09 -4.47 -7.33
N PHE A 217 -23.73 -3.25 -7.72
CA PHE A 217 -23.99 -2.02 -6.98
C PHE A 217 -24.09 -0.83 -7.95
N PHE A 218 -24.83 0.20 -7.55
CA PHE A 218 -24.95 1.44 -8.31
C PHE A 218 -23.96 2.48 -7.79
N LYS A 219 -23.79 3.58 -8.54
CA LYS A 219 -22.98 4.74 -8.12
C LYS A 219 -21.54 4.34 -7.78
N ALA A 220 -20.83 3.81 -8.76
CA ALA A 220 -19.42 3.47 -8.61
C ALA A 220 -18.63 3.91 -9.84
N ASP A 221 -17.90 5.00 -9.68
CA ASP A 221 -16.96 5.50 -10.71
C ASP A 221 -15.61 4.79 -10.55
N LYS A 222 -15.23 4.51 -9.29
CA LYS A 222 -14.01 3.78 -8.92
C LYS A 222 -14.34 2.70 -7.88
N VAL A 223 -13.54 1.65 -7.89
CA VAL A 223 -13.55 0.63 -6.84
C VAL A 223 -12.14 0.36 -6.34
N THR A 224 -12.05 -0.04 -5.08
CA THR A 224 -10.85 -0.67 -4.51
C THR A 224 -11.23 -2.06 -4.05
N MET A 225 -10.47 -3.07 -4.48
CA MET A 225 -10.72 -4.49 -4.20
C MET A 225 -9.61 -5.03 -3.31
N LEU A 226 -9.96 -5.53 -2.12
CA LEU A 226 -9.02 -5.97 -1.09
C LEU A 226 -9.29 -7.42 -0.72
N TRP A 227 -8.43 -8.34 -1.14
CA TRP A 227 -8.50 -9.75 -0.73
C TRP A 227 -8.04 -9.89 0.72
N ASN A 228 -8.70 -10.76 1.48
CA ASN A 228 -8.10 -11.27 2.70
C ASN A 228 -6.92 -12.21 2.37
N LYS A 229 -6.02 -12.39 3.33
CA LYS A 229 -4.78 -13.16 3.15
C LYS A 229 -5.01 -14.63 2.80
N LYS A 230 -6.13 -15.22 3.25
CA LYS A 230 -6.54 -16.59 2.90
C LYS A 230 -7.26 -16.73 1.54
N ALA A 231 -7.47 -15.63 0.81
CA ALA A 231 -8.17 -15.63 -0.47
C ALA A 231 -9.56 -16.30 -0.42
N THR A 232 -10.28 -16.12 0.69
CA THR A 232 -11.64 -16.63 0.90
C THR A 232 -12.69 -15.54 0.74
N ALA A 233 -12.33 -14.27 0.93
CA ALA A 233 -13.22 -13.13 0.82
C ALA A 233 -12.52 -11.87 0.29
N LEU A 234 -13.32 -11.00 -0.32
CA LEU A 234 -12.92 -9.73 -0.91
C LEU A 234 -13.79 -8.60 -0.31
N LEU A 235 -13.14 -7.54 0.14
CA LEU A 235 -13.81 -6.26 0.42
C LEU A 235 -13.74 -5.37 -0.82
N VAL A 236 -14.85 -4.71 -1.11
CA VAL A 236 -14.96 -3.77 -2.23
C VAL A 236 -15.43 -2.43 -1.71
N ILE A 237 -14.59 -1.41 -1.83
CA ILE A 237 -14.97 -0.02 -1.58
C ILE A 237 -15.39 0.57 -2.92
N ALA A 238 -16.66 0.90 -3.08
CA ALA A 238 -17.19 1.58 -4.26
C ALA A 238 -17.37 3.07 -3.97
N SER A 239 -16.92 3.94 -4.86
CA SER A 239 -16.94 5.40 -4.67
C SER A 239 -17.44 6.14 -5.91
N THR A 240 -18.17 7.24 -5.72
CA THR A 240 -18.45 8.24 -6.76
C THR A 240 -17.56 9.47 -6.65
N GLU A 241 -17.27 10.13 -7.77
CA GLU A 241 -16.47 11.37 -7.78
C GLU A 241 -17.28 12.60 -7.38
N VAL A 242 -18.58 12.63 -7.66
CA VAL A 242 -19.46 13.75 -7.33
C VAL A 242 -20.74 13.24 -6.69
N ASP A 243 -20.98 13.70 -5.46
CA ASP A 243 -22.27 13.54 -4.83
C ASP A 243 -23.27 14.49 -5.51
N LYS A 244 -24.23 13.92 -6.25
CA LYS A 244 -25.28 14.70 -6.94
C LYS A 244 -26.20 15.46 -5.99
N THR A 245 -26.17 15.16 -4.69
CA THR A 245 -26.91 15.91 -3.66
C THR A 245 -26.14 17.11 -3.12
N GLY A 246 -24.84 17.23 -3.44
CA GLY A 246 -23.99 18.32 -2.97
C GLY A 246 -23.60 18.24 -1.48
N ALA A 247 -23.92 17.14 -0.78
CA ALA A 247 -23.68 16.99 0.65
C ALA A 247 -22.22 16.59 0.99
N SER A 248 -21.49 16.01 0.04
CA SER A 248 -20.11 15.53 0.24
C SER A 248 -19.18 15.91 -0.92
N TYR A 249 -18.05 16.55 -0.61
CA TYR A 249 -16.96 16.78 -1.56
C TYR A 249 -16.25 15.47 -1.98
N TYR A 250 -16.39 14.40 -1.19
CA TYR A 250 -15.76 13.09 -1.42
C TYR A 250 -16.68 12.10 -2.15
N GLY A 251 -17.85 12.56 -2.62
CA GLY A 251 -18.86 11.69 -3.20
C GLY A 251 -19.50 10.77 -2.16
N GLU A 252 -20.12 9.70 -2.65
CA GLU A 252 -20.75 8.64 -1.88
C GLU A 252 -19.86 7.39 -1.93
N GLN A 253 -19.61 6.77 -0.77
CA GLN A 253 -18.82 5.56 -0.65
C GLN A 253 -19.62 4.46 0.02
N THR A 254 -19.49 3.23 -0.48
CA THR A 254 -20.12 2.03 0.08
C THR A 254 -19.10 0.90 0.22
N LEU A 255 -19.23 0.12 1.28
CA LEU A 255 -18.39 -1.05 1.54
C LEU A 255 -19.19 -2.33 1.30
N HIS A 256 -18.65 -3.21 0.47
CA HIS A 256 -19.25 -4.50 0.15
C HIS A 256 -18.32 -5.62 0.54
N TYR A 257 -18.90 -6.73 0.99
CA TYR A 257 -18.23 -7.98 1.26
C TYR A 257 -18.65 -9.02 0.22
N ILE A 258 -17.69 -9.77 -0.32
CA ILE A 258 -17.92 -10.84 -1.29
C ILE A 258 -17.06 -12.04 -0.90
N ALA A 259 -17.68 -13.14 -0.53
CA ALA A 259 -17.01 -14.41 -0.26
C ALA A 259 -16.97 -15.30 -1.50
N THR A 260 -15.96 -16.17 -1.55
CA THR A 260 -15.75 -17.13 -2.65
C THR A 260 -16.77 -18.26 -2.71
N ASN A 261 -17.57 -18.43 -1.65
CA ASN A 261 -18.70 -19.36 -1.60
C ASN A 261 -19.99 -18.76 -2.18
N GLY A 262 -19.95 -17.51 -2.69
CA GLY A 262 -21.10 -16.81 -3.26
C GLY A 262 -21.82 -15.87 -2.29
N GLU A 263 -21.52 -15.92 -0.98
CA GLU A 263 -22.11 -15.00 -0.01
C GLU A 263 -21.63 -13.57 -0.28
N SER A 264 -22.54 -12.60 -0.19
CA SER A 264 -22.18 -11.19 -0.33
C SER A 264 -23.11 -10.30 0.48
N ALA A 265 -22.56 -9.20 0.99
CA ALA A 265 -23.28 -8.27 1.84
C ALA A 265 -22.84 -6.82 1.58
N VAL A 266 -23.69 -5.87 1.96
CA VAL A 266 -23.31 -4.46 2.11
C VAL A 266 -23.00 -4.26 3.58
N VAL A 267 -21.78 -3.82 3.91
CA VAL A 267 -21.37 -3.58 5.29
C VAL A 267 -22.05 -2.32 5.79
N GLN A 268 -22.83 -2.43 6.86
CA GLN A 268 -23.55 -1.29 7.44
C GLN A 268 -22.59 -0.47 8.30
N LEU A 269 -22.41 0.79 7.94
CA LEU A 269 -21.55 1.74 8.63
C LEU A 269 -22.43 2.76 9.37
N PRO A 270 -22.71 2.58 10.69
CA PRO A 270 -23.67 3.39 11.45
C PRO A 270 -23.14 4.79 11.80
N LYS A 271 -22.52 5.48 10.85
CA LYS A 271 -22.14 6.89 10.92
C LYS A 271 -22.00 7.45 9.51
N ASN A 272 -22.79 8.46 9.20
CA ASN A 272 -22.75 9.13 7.90
C ASN A 272 -21.40 9.82 7.66
N GLY A 273 -20.88 9.69 6.44
CA GLY A 273 -19.64 10.30 5.98
C GLY A 273 -18.80 9.34 5.14
N PRO A 274 -17.57 9.72 4.78
CA PRO A 274 -16.71 8.91 3.94
C PRO A 274 -16.17 7.68 4.68
N ILE A 275 -15.66 6.72 3.92
CA ILE A 275 -14.81 5.63 4.37
C ILE A 275 -13.37 6.11 4.19
N TYR A 276 -12.67 6.35 5.29
CA TYR A 276 -11.28 6.79 5.26
C TYR A 276 -10.33 5.63 5.00
N ASP A 277 -10.58 4.48 5.64
CA ASP A 277 -9.72 3.30 5.50
C ASP A 277 -10.46 2.01 5.85
N VAL A 278 -10.02 0.90 5.27
CA VAL A 278 -10.51 -0.46 5.55
C VAL A 278 -9.32 -1.41 5.50
N ALA A 279 -9.08 -2.13 6.60
CA ALA A 279 -7.96 -3.06 6.72
C ALA A 279 -8.44 -4.45 7.12
N TRP A 280 -8.06 -5.47 6.35
CA TRP A 280 -8.21 -6.86 6.77
C TRP A 280 -7.28 -7.16 7.94
N SER A 281 -7.78 -7.88 8.95
CA SER A 281 -6.90 -8.51 9.92
C SER A 281 -6.10 -9.62 9.22
N PRO A 282 -4.80 -9.78 9.51
CA PRO A 282 -3.98 -10.86 8.96
C PRO A 282 -4.53 -12.27 9.22
N ASN A 283 -5.35 -12.45 10.27
CA ASN A 283 -6.02 -13.71 10.58
C ASN A 283 -7.12 -14.09 9.55
N SER A 284 -7.52 -13.14 8.69
CA SER A 284 -8.53 -13.28 7.63
C SER A 284 -9.95 -13.59 8.10
N VAL A 285 -10.28 -13.35 9.38
CA VAL A 285 -11.63 -13.60 9.94
C VAL A 285 -12.37 -12.32 10.35
N GLU A 286 -11.71 -11.17 10.29
CA GLU A 286 -12.27 -9.87 10.63
C GLU A 286 -11.56 -8.75 9.86
N PHE A 287 -12.16 -7.57 9.84
CA PHE A 287 -11.59 -6.37 9.24
C PHE A 287 -11.98 -5.12 10.05
N CYS A 288 -11.12 -4.11 10.06
CA CYS A 288 -11.42 -2.80 10.66
C CYS A 288 -11.83 -1.81 9.57
N ALA A 289 -12.86 -1.01 9.82
CA ALA A 289 -13.23 0.13 8.98
C ALA A 289 -13.17 1.43 9.78
N VAL A 290 -12.61 2.49 9.18
CA VAL A 290 -12.58 3.86 9.72
C VAL A 290 -13.45 4.74 8.84
N TYR A 291 -14.53 5.30 9.39
CA TYR A 291 -15.59 5.90 8.59
C TYR A 291 -16.40 6.98 9.33
N GLY A 292 -17.18 7.73 8.55
CA GLY A 292 -18.10 8.77 9.02
C GLY A 292 -17.40 10.11 9.26
N PHE A 293 -18.14 11.22 9.21
CA PHE A 293 -17.55 12.56 9.34
C PHE A 293 -16.73 12.71 10.63
N MET A 294 -15.60 13.41 10.49
CA MET A 294 -14.67 13.66 11.60
C MET A 294 -15.38 14.27 12.81
N PRO A 295 -15.10 13.81 14.05
CA PRO A 295 -14.18 12.72 14.42
C PRO A 295 -14.69 11.34 13.96
N ALA A 296 -13.91 10.59 13.19
CA ALA A 296 -14.36 9.35 12.55
C ALA A 296 -14.61 8.21 13.56
N LYS A 297 -15.54 7.32 13.21
CA LYS A 297 -15.78 6.08 13.92
C LYS A 297 -14.82 4.99 13.42
N ALA A 298 -14.40 4.08 14.29
CA ALA A 298 -13.67 2.88 13.90
C ALA A 298 -14.30 1.65 14.52
N THR A 299 -14.50 0.61 13.72
CA THR A 299 -15.18 -0.62 14.16
C THR A 299 -14.55 -1.83 13.49
N VAL A 300 -14.33 -2.89 14.28
CA VAL A 300 -13.96 -4.22 13.78
C VAL A 300 -15.24 -4.97 13.43
N PHE A 301 -15.27 -5.60 12.26
CA PHE A 301 -16.38 -6.41 11.78
C PHE A 301 -15.92 -7.84 11.50
N ASN A 302 -16.79 -8.81 11.74
CA ASN A 302 -16.55 -10.21 11.38
C ASN A 302 -16.92 -10.48 9.90
N LEU A 303 -16.75 -11.73 9.44
CA LEU A 303 -17.11 -12.15 8.06
C LEU A 303 -18.62 -12.06 7.74
N LYS A 304 -19.49 -12.00 8.74
CA LYS A 304 -20.94 -11.75 8.56
C LYS A 304 -21.26 -10.26 8.45
N CYS A 305 -20.25 -9.40 8.51
CA CYS A 305 -20.37 -7.95 8.56
C CYS A 305 -21.06 -7.42 9.82
N ASP A 306 -21.05 -8.19 10.90
CA ASP A 306 -21.52 -7.74 12.22
C ASP A 306 -20.39 -7.04 12.98
N PRO A 307 -20.67 -5.93 13.70
CA PRO A 307 -19.66 -5.27 14.52
C PRO A 307 -19.24 -6.16 15.69
N VAL A 308 -17.92 -6.35 15.84
CA VAL A 308 -17.28 -7.11 16.92
C VAL A 308 -16.84 -6.17 18.04
N PHE A 309 -16.19 -5.07 17.68
CA PHE A 309 -15.71 -4.08 18.65
C PHE A 309 -15.77 -2.66 18.05
N ASP A 310 -16.27 -1.71 18.84
CA ASP A 310 -16.42 -0.31 18.48
C ASP A 310 -15.46 0.55 19.30
N PHE A 311 -14.48 1.16 18.64
CA PHE A 311 -13.50 2.05 19.28
C PHE A 311 -14.06 3.45 19.55
N GLY A 312 -15.34 3.71 19.30
CA GLY A 312 -15.98 5.01 19.46
C GLY A 312 -15.65 5.99 18.33
N THR A 313 -15.58 7.28 18.63
CA THR A 313 -15.18 8.32 17.67
C THR A 313 -13.86 8.99 18.06
N GLY A 314 -12.98 9.23 17.10
CA GLY A 314 -11.69 9.89 17.33
C GLY A 314 -11.16 10.57 16.06
N PRO A 315 -10.08 11.37 16.15
CA PRO A 315 -9.46 12.01 14.99
C PRO A 315 -8.57 11.00 14.23
N ARG A 316 -9.20 10.03 13.57
CA ARG A 316 -8.54 8.91 12.87
C ARG A 316 -8.99 8.81 11.42
N ASN A 317 -8.05 8.49 10.53
CA ASN A 317 -8.30 8.27 9.11
C ASN A 317 -7.58 7.03 8.55
N ALA A 318 -6.90 6.24 9.39
CA ALA A 318 -6.19 5.05 8.97
C ALA A 318 -6.19 3.95 10.03
N ALA A 319 -6.10 2.69 9.59
CA ALA A 319 -6.03 1.50 10.43
C ALA A 319 -4.91 0.57 9.96
N TYR A 320 -4.00 0.19 10.86
CA TYR A 320 -2.84 -0.64 10.54
C TYR A 320 -2.73 -1.83 11.48
N TYR A 321 -3.04 -3.03 10.99
CA TYR A 321 -2.75 -4.26 11.72
C TYR A 321 -1.25 -4.56 11.68
N SER A 322 -0.71 -4.98 12.83
CA SER A 322 0.60 -5.63 12.93
C SER A 322 0.65 -6.85 12.00
N PRO A 323 1.83 -7.27 11.47
CA PRO A 323 1.94 -8.37 10.53
C PRO A 323 1.36 -9.70 11.04
N GLN A 324 1.43 -9.94 12.35
CA GLN A 324 0.89 -11.13 13.01
C GLN A 324 -0.59 -10.96 13.43
N GLY A 325 -1.15 -9.75 13.36
CA GLY A 325 -2.58 -9.47 13.52
C GLY A 325 -3.11 -9.34 14.94
N HIS A 326 -2.25 -9.25 15.95
CA HIS A 326 -2.63 -9.17 17.38
C HIS A 326 -2.65 -7.73 17.92
N ILE A 327 -2.04 -6.78 17.20
CA ILE A 327 -2.06 -5.35 17.49
C ILE A 327 -2.66 -4.60 16.29
N LEU A 328 -3.51 -3.60 16.57
CA LEU A 328 -4.05 -2.64 15.60
C LEU A 328 -3.67 -1.22 16.00
N VAL A 329 -3.17 -0.43 15.05
CA VAL A 329 -2.96 1.01 15.23
C VAL A 329 -4.03 1.77 14.49
N LEU A 330 -4.80 2.59 15.21
CA LEU A 330 -5.68 3.60 14.62
C LEU A 330 -4.96 4.93 14.61
N ALA A 331 -4.82 5.57 13.44
CA ALA A 331 -4.02 6.78 13.32
C ALA A 331 -4.77 7.90 12.58
N GLY A 332 -4.39 9.14 12.90
CA GLY A 332 -4.83 10.35 12.21
C GLY A 332 -3.66 11.09 11.56
N PHE A 333 -3.41 10.84 10.27
CA PHE A 333 -2.28 11.42 9.53
C PHE A 333 -2.67 12.49 8.51
N GLY A 334 -1.68 13.23 8.01
CA GLY A 334 -1.86 14.27 7.00
C GLY A 334 -2.47 15.55 7.59
N ASN A 335 -3.78 15.74 7.43
CA ASN A 335 -4.47 16.93 7.94
C ASN A 335 -4.84 16.85 9.43
N LEU A 336 -4.59 15.71 10.06
CA LEU A 336 -4.81 15.45 11.48
C LEU A 336 -3.49 15.57 12.25
N ARG A 337 -3.57 15.64 13.58
CA ARG A 337 -2.43 15.95 14.46
C ARG A 337 -1.41 14.81 14.63
N GLY A 338 -1.57 13.68 13.95
CA GLY A 338 -0.68 12.53 14.10
C GLY A 338 -0.96 11.66 15.32
N GLN A 339 -2.15 11.78 15.94
CA GLN A 339 -2.53 10.91 17.05
C GLN A 339 -2.61 9.46 16.58
N MET A 340 -2.01 8.55 17.35
CA MET A 340 -2.10 7.11 17.16
C MET A 340 -2.66 6.48 18.43
N GLU A 341 -3.57 5.54 18.28
CA GLU A 341 -4.03 4.66 19.35
C GLU A 341 -3.55 3.24 19.02
N VAL A 342 -2.74 2.66 19.89
CA VAL A 342 -2.23 1.30 19.72
C VAL A 342 -3.04 0.34 20.57
N TRP A 343 -3.76 -0.58 19.94
CA TRP A 343 -4.68 -1.50 20.59
C TRP A 343 -4.19 -2.95 20.50
N ASP A 344 -4.20 -3.66 21.63
CA ASP A 344 -4.24 -5.11 21.64
C ASP A 344 -5.65 -5.54 21.22
N VAL A 345 -5.79 -6.13 20.03
CA VAL A 345 -7.09 -6.55 19.50
C VAL A 345 -7.49 -7.95 19.94
N THR A 346 -6.61 -8.68 20.61
CA THR A 346 -6.95 -9.97 21.22
C THR A 346 -7.82 -9.76 22.45
N ASN A 347 -7.50 -8.71 23.23
CA ASN A 347 -8.19 -8.36 24.47
C ASN A 347 -8.97 -7.03 24.38
N TYR A 348 -8.92 -6.37 23.23
CA TYR A 348 -9.42 -5.00 23.00
C TYR A 348 -8.98 -4.01 24.09
N ARG A 349 -7.69 -4.02 24.40
CA ARG A 349 -7.07 -3.17 25.41
C ARG A 349 -6.13 -2.16 24.76
N LEU A 350 -6.31 -0.89 25.10
CA LEU A 350 -5.40 0.17 24.68
C LEU A 350 -4.01 -0.04 25.33
N ILE A 351 -2.97 -0.01 24.50
CA ILE A 351 -1.57 -0.18 24.87
C ILE A 351 -0.90 1.17 25.06
N SER A 352 -1.02 2.07 24.09
CA SER A 352 -0.38 3.40 24.10
C SER A 352 -1.07 4.40 23.17
N GLU A 353 -0.83 5.69 23.41
CA GLU A 353 -1.39 6.81 22.61
C GLU A 353 -0.30 7.80 22.14
N PRO A 354 0.69 7.36 21.34
CA PRO A 354 1.76 8.24 20.88
C PRO A 354 1.26 9.27 19.85
N VAL A 355 2.01 10.36 19.71
CA VAL A 355 1.73 11.44 18.75
C VAL A 355 2.88 11.55 17.75
N ALA A 356 2.61 11.15 16.51
CA ALA A 356 3.51 11.25 15.37
C ALA A 356 3.13 12.45 14.49
N SER A 357 3.35 13.66 15.01
CA SER A 357 3.00 14.93 14.35
C SER A 357 3.50 15.00 12.91
N ASP A 358 2.70 15.61 12.03
CA ASP A 358 2.97 15.86 10.61
C ASP A 358 3.22 14.59 9.76
N SER A 359 3.09 13.39 10.34
CA SER A 359 3.33 12.15 9.64
C SER A 359 2.32 11.94 8.52
N THR A 360 2.84 11.45 7.40
CA THR A 360 2.10 11.18 6.16
C THR A 360 2.21 9.72 5.73
N TYR A 361 3.05 8.95 6.41
CA TYR A 361 3.37 7.57 6.15
C TYR A 361 3.52 6.80 7.47
N PHE A 362 3.12 5.53 7.43
CA PHE A 362 3.24 4.56 8.50
C PHE A 362 3.55 3.19 7.90
N ALA A 363 4.44 2.43 8.55
CA ALA A 363 4.58 1.01 8.28
C ALA A 363 5.05 0.24 9.51
N TRP A 364 4.52 -0.97 9.66
CA TRP A 364 5.03 -1.95 10.60
C TRP A 364 6.34 -2.55 10.09
N CYS A 365 7.30 -2.73 11.00
CA CYS A 365 8.39 -3.66 10.82
C CYS A 365 7.82 -5.09 10.78
N PRO A 366 8.36 -6.01 9.97
CA PRO A 366 7.85 -7.39 9.92
C PRO A 366 7.88 -8.14 11.26
N ASP A 367 8.68 -7.69 12.23
CA ASP A 367 8.73 -8.27 13.57
C ASP A 367 7.47 -8.03 14.42
N GLY A 368 6.61 -7.09 14.02
CA GLY A 368 5.40 -6.72 14.74
C GLY A 368 5.62 -5.95 16.04
N GLU A 369 6.87 -5.56 16.36
CA GLU A 369 7.18 -4.74 17.53
C GLU A 369 7.51 -3.29 17.16
N HIS A 370 8.09 -3.08 16.00
CA HIS A 370 8.56 -1.76 15.58
C HIS A 370 7.70 -1.13 14.50
N ILE A 371 7.60 0.20 14.54
CA ILE A 371 6.82 1.01 13.61
C ILE A 371 7.72 2.11 13.07
N VAL A 372 7.61 2.41 11.77
CA VAL A 372 8.16 3.66 11.22
C VAL A 372 7.02 4.62 10.90
N THR A 373 7.16 5.88 11.31
CA THR A 373 6.32 6.98 10.82
C THR A 373 7.20 7.99 10.10
N ALA A 374 6.69 8.60 9.02
CA ALA A 374 7.49 9.52 8.23
C ALA A 374 6.70 10.67 7.62
N THR A 375 7.41 11.77 7.40
CA THR A 375 6.95 12.94 6.66
C THR A 375 7.75 13.03 5.37
N CYS A 376 7.09 12.81 4.23
CA CYS A 376 7.74 12.72 2.93
C CYS A 376 7.27 13.81 1.96
N ALA A 377 8.20 14.40 1.24
CA ALA A 377 7.93 15.19 0.04
C ALA A 377 7.55 14.27 -1.14
N PRO A 378 6.75 14.76 -2.12
CA PRO A 378 6.25 16.14 -2.24
C PRO A 378 4.97 16.40 -1.44
N ARG A 379 4.42 15.41 -0.71
CA ARG A 379 3.15 15.55 -0.01
C ARG A 379 3.21 16.62 1.09
N LEU A 380 4.27 16.60 1.90
CA LEU A 380 4.62 17.70 2.80
C LEU A 380 6.11 18.00 2.61
N ARG A 381 6.45 19.26 2.34
CA ARG A 381 7.84 19.70 2.10
C ARG A 381 8.50 20.36 3.30
N VAL A 382 7.85 20.30 4.46
CA VAL A 382 8.35 20.80 5.74
C VAL A 382 8.48 19.64 6.71
N SER A 383 9.42 19.73 7.65
CA SER A 383 9.63 18.72 8.69
C SER A 383 9.81 17.30 8.14
N ASN A 384 10.51 17.16 7.00
CA ASN A 384 10.80 15.86 6.41
C ASN A 384 11.72 15.05 7.33
N GLY A 385 11.45 13.76 7.44
CA GLY A 385 12.14 12.89 8.38
C GLY A 385 11.28 11.69 8.79
N TYR A 386 11.85 10.81 9.60
CA TYR A 386 11.16 9.63 10.10
C TYR A 386 11.51 9.34 11.56
N LYS A 387 10.60 8.62 12.22
CA LYS A 387 10.76 8.12 13.58
C LYS A 387 10.50 6.63 13.59
N ILE A 388 11.31 5.90 14.36
CA ILE A 388 11.08 4.49 14.66
C ILE A 388 10.60 4.39 16.09
N TRP A 389 9.48 3.69 16.27
CA TRP A 389 8.79 3.53 17.54
C TRP A 389 8.74 2.06 17.91
N HIS A 390 8.74 1.76 19.20
CA HIS A 390 8.13 0.53 19.69
C HIS A 390 6.62 0.75 19.85
N TYR A 391 5.79 -0.26 19.60
CA TYR A 391 4.32 -0.13 19.70
C TYR A 391 3.81 0.29 21.09
N THR A 392 4.63 0.19 22.13
CA THR A 392 4.31 0.72 23.47
C THR A 392 4.41 2.25 23.57
N GLY A 393 4.73 2.93 22.47
CA GLY A 393 4.77 4.40 22.37
C GLY A 393 6.16 5.02 22.47
N SER A 394 7.19 4.24 22.80
CA SER A 394 8.56 4.73 22.95
C SER A 394 9.19 5.03 21.59
N VAL A 395 9.74 6.23 21.40
CA VAL A 395 10.57 6.58 20.23
C VAL A 395 11.95 5.96 20.43
N LEU A 396 12.41 5.12 19.51
CA LEU A 396 13.71 4.47 19.57
C LEU A 396 14.74 5.14 18.65
N HIS A 397 14.28 5.74 17.57
CA HIS A 397 15.13 6.49 16.64
C HIS A 397 14.36 7.66 16.04
N SER A 398 15.05 8.75 15.75
CA SER A 398 14.51 9.91 15.05
C SER A 398 15.56 10.46 14.11
N TYR A 399 15.16 10.69 12.86
CA TYR A 399 15.98 11.31 11.85
C TYR A 399 15.19 12.47 11.23
N GLU A 400 15.79 13.66 11.24
CA GLU A 400 15.26 14.86 10.62
C GLU A 400 16.14 15.26 9.44
N VAL A 401 15.50 15.53 8.31
CA VAL A 401 16.17 15.98 7.09
C VAL A 401 16.54 17.45 7.24
N ALA A 402 17.69 17.84 6.70
CA ALA A 402 18.13 19.23 6.71
C ALA A 402 17.12 20.15 5.98
N PRO A 403 16.95 21.43 6.39
CA PRO A 403 15.88 22.29 5.85
C PRO A 403 15.86 22.52 4.33
N ASN A 404 16.98 22.28 3.63
CA ASN A 404 17.11 22.46 2.18
C ASN A 404 17.07 21.13 1.40
N GLU A 405 16.87 20.02 2.10
CA GLU A 405 16.81 18.68 1.54
C GLU A 405 15.39 18.11 1.69
N GLU A 406 15.05 17.12 0.88
CA GLU A 406 13.75 16.46 0.87
C GLU A 406 13.94 14.95 1.05
N MET A 407 13.11 14.32 1.87
CA MET A 407 12.97 12.86 1.89
C MET A 407 11.70 12.48 1.15
N TRP A 408 11.83 11.55 0.21
CA TRP A 408 10.74 11.12 -0.65
C TRP A 408 10.13 9.80 -0.20
N GLN A 409 10.94 8.92 0.40
CA GLN A 409 10.47 7.59 0.75
C GLN A 409 11.35 6.93 1.83
N VAL A 410 10.70 6.25 2.77
CA VAL A 410 11.31 5.31 3.71
C VAL A 410 10.32 4.18 3.96
N PHE A 411 10.78 2.95 4.06
CA PHE A 411 9.94 1.78 4.29
C PHE A 411 10.78 0.61 4.78
N TRP A 412 10.15 -0.35 5.47
CA TRP A 412 10.83 -1.54 5.95
C TRP A 412 11.11 -2.53 4.81
N GLN A 413 12.24 -3.24 4.90
CA GLN A 413 12.43 -4.49 4.19
C GLN A 413 11.26 -5.45 4.52
N PRO A 414 10.50 -5.93 3.53
CA PRO A 414 9.43 -6.88 3.77
C PRO A 414 10.02 -8.25 4.13
N CYS A 415 9.18 -9.12 4.67
CA CYS A 415 9.49 -10.52 4.87
C CYS A 415 8.27 -11.35 4.47
N LEU A 416 8.49 -12.61 4.14
CA LEU A 416 7.37 -13.52 3.93
C LEU A 416 6.55 -13.68 5.21
N ASP A 417 5.26 -13.93 5.00
CA ASP A 417 4.34 -14.20 6.08
C ASP A 417 4.76 -15.41 6.92
N GLY A 418 4.63 -15.29 8.24
CA GLY A 418 4.93 -16.38 9.17
C GLY A 418 6.42 -16.53 9.53
N VAL A 419 7.32 -15.71 8.98
CA VAL A 419 8.74 -15.70 9.36
C VAL A 419 8.93 -15.32 10.83
N PHE A 420 8.14 -14.36 11.33
CA PHE A 420 8.17 -13.92 12.73
C PHE A 420 6.91 -14.34 13.47
N PRO A 421 7.02 -15.11 14.57
CA PRO A 421 5.87 -15.52 15.35
C PRO A 421 5.29 -14.34 16.14
N PRO A 422 4.00 -14.39 16.53
CA PRO A 422 3.43 -13.41 17.44
C PRO A 422 4.16 -13.45 18.79
N LYS A 423 4.47 -12.28 19.33
CA LYS A 423 5.07 -12.12 20.66
C LYS A 423 3.98 -11.72 21.67
N ALA A 424 4.25 -11.94 22.95
CA ALA A 424 3.36 -11.46 24.00
C ALA A 424 3.29 -9.93 24.00
N VAL A 425 2.07 -9.39 24.08
CA VAL A 425 1.84 -7.95 24.13
C VAL A 425 2.38 -7.38 25.45
N LYS A 426 3.18 -6.32 25.34
CA LYS A 426 3.69 -5.51 26.44
C LYS A 426 2.80 -4.27 26.59
N TYR A 427 2.47 -3.92 27.83
CA TYR A 427 1.71 -2.71 28.15
C TYR A 427 2.56 -1.62 28.82
N GLN A 428 3.80 -1.94 29.16
CA GLN A 428 4.74 -0.97 29.72
C GLN A 428 5.65 -0.45 28.61
N ALA A 429 5.87 0.86 28.61
CA ALA A 429 6.78 1.51 27.67
C ALA A 429 8.19 0.94 27.80
N VAL A 430 8.78 0.54 26.68
CA VAL A 430 10.20 0.16 26.66
C VAL A 430 11.08 1.40 26.89
N PRO A 431 12.26 1.26 27.52
CA PRO A 431 13.18 2.37 27.70
C PRO A 431 13.56 3.02 26.37
N SER A 432 13.70 4.34 26.37
CA SER A 432 14.20 5.14 25.26
C SER A 432 15.32 6.06 25.75
N GLU A 433 16.40 6.14 24.98
CA GLU A 433 17.50 7.07 25.21
C GLU A 433 17.26 8.45 24.60
N LEU A 434 16.15 8.62 23.86
CA LEU A 434 15.78 9.90 23.25
C LEU A 434 14.93 10.72 24.23
N PRO A 435 15.17 12.05 24.35
CA PRO A 435 14.31 12.92 25.14
C PRO A 435 12.87 12.81 24.65
N GLY A 436 11.93 12.56 25.55
CA GLY A 436 10.50 12.59 25.23
C GLY A 436 10.17 13.92 24.58
N ALA A 437 9.88 13.91 23.28
CA ALA A 437 9.54 15.12 22.55
C ALA A 437 8.18 15.63 23.05
N GLU A 438 8.18 16.62 23.93
CA GLU A 438 6.97 17.38 24.23
C GLU A 438 6.44 17.98 22.91
N PRO A 439 5.11 17.91 22.66
CA PRO A 439 4.53 18.51 21.47
C PRO A 439 4.77 20.02 21.50
N LYS A 440 5.69 20.52 20.68
CA LYS A 440 5.84 21.96 20.44
C LYS A 440 4.50 22.48 19.89
N PRO A 441 3.90 23.53 20.49
CA PRO A 441 2.69 24.13 19.94
C PRO A 441 2.99 24.64 18.54
N ALA A 442 2.31 24.09 17.52
CA ALA A 442 2.43 24.60 16.16
C ALA A 442 1.91 26.04 16.13
N LEU A 443 2.72 26.98 15.63
CA LEU A 443 2.26 28.32 15.31
C LEU A 443 1.11 28.21 14.29
N ALA A 444 -0.04 28.76 14.63
CA ALA A 444 -1.21 28.75 13.74
C ALA A 444 -0.84 29.29 12.35
N TYR A 445 -1.11 28.50 11.31
CA TYR A 445 -0.84 28.89 9.93
C TYR A 445 -1.56 30.21 9.62
N ARG A 446 -0.79 31.24 9.30
CA ARG A 446 -1.32 32.55 8.91
C ARG A 446 -1.27 32.68 7.38
N PRO A 447 -2.43 32.78 6.69
CA PRO A 447 -2.47 32.94 5.24
C PRO A 447 -1.63 34.14 4.79
N PRO A 448 -1.01 34.11 3.59
CA PRO A 448 -0.13 35.16 3.09
C PRO A 448 -0.76 36.56 3.14
N ALA A 449 -2.06 36.65 2.85
CA ALA A 449 -2.83 37.90 2.88
C ALA A 449 -2.97 38.55 4.27
N LEU A 450 -2.69 37.80 5.35
CA LEU A 450 -2.87 38.25 6.73
C LEU A 450 -1.55 38.45 7.47
N ARG A 451 -0.39 38.14 6.87
CA ARG A 451 0.92 38.24 7.53
C ARG A 451 1.26 39.64 8.04
N ASN A 452 0.80 40.70 7.37
CA ASN A 452 1.12 42.10 7.71
C ASN A 452 0.06 42.84 8.54
N LYS A 453 -1.00 42.16 9.01
CA LYS A 453 -2.01 42.79 9.89
C LYS A 453 -1.71 42.48 11.36
N PRO A 454 -1.95 43.40 12.32
CA PRO A 454 -1.81 43.10 13.75
C PRO A 454 -2.79 42.01 14.18
N VAL A 455 -2.42 41.22 15.19
CA VAL A 455 -3.26 40.16 15.76
C VAL A 455 -4.31 40.83 16.66
N MET A 456 -5.58 40.82 16.26
CA MET A 456 -6.66 41.16 17.17
C MET A 456 -6.94 39.96 18.09
N SER A 457 -6.54 40.09 19.34
CA SER A 457 -6.94 39.18 20.42
C SER A 457 -8.39 39.48 20.80
N SER A 458 -9.36 38.75 20.25
CA SER A 458 -10.69 38.65 20.85
C SER A 458 -10.68 37.47 21.83
N LYS A 459 -10.52 37.75 23.12
CA LYS A 459 -10.91 36.81 24.18
C LYS A 459 -12.44 36.80 24.22
N LEU A 460 -13.03 35.63 24.03
CA LEU A 460 -14.36 35.25 24.49
C LEU A 460 -14.30 33.78 24.89
#